data_AF-A0A3B8YTV8-F1
#
_entry.id   AF-A0A3B8YTV8-F1
#
_cell.length_a   1.000
_cell.length_b   1.000
_cell.length_c   1.000
_cell.angle_alpha   90.00
_cell.angle_beta   90.00
_cell.angle_gamma   90.00
#
_symmetry.space_group_name_H-M   'P 1'
#
loop_
_entity.id
_entity.type
_entity.pdbx_description
1 polymer ?
#
loop_
_entity_poly.entity_id
_entity_poly.type
_entity_poly.pdbx_seq_one_letter_code
_entity_poly.pdbx_strand_id
1 'polypeptide(L)' 'MKLGVLISGRGSNLRSIIDAVQKDRLNAEIVAVL' A
#
# COMPACT_ATOMS: atom_id res chain seq x y z
N MET A 1 -3.94 -4.57 -10.25
CA MET A 1 -4.77 -3.37 -9.95
C MET A 1 -3.85 -2.24 -9.52
N LYS A 2 -4.09 -0.98 -9.93
CA LYS A 2 -3.29 0.16 -9.45
C LYS A 2 -3.90 0.75 -8.17
N LEU A 3 -3.09 0.99 -7.15
CA LEU A 3 -3.50 1.48 -5.84
C LEU A 3 -2.86 2.84 -5.54
N GLY A 4 -3.69 3.86 -5.29
CA GLY A 4 -3.27 5.13 -4.69
C GLY A 4 -3.66 5.15 -3.22
N VAL A 5 -2.75 5.59 -2.34
CA VAL A 5 -2.98 5.60 -0.88
C VAL A 5 -2.78 7.00 -0.34
N LEU A 6 -3.82 7.58 0.26
CA LEU A 6 -3.74 8.87 0.98
C LEU A 6 -3.51 8.59 2.47
N ILE A 7 -2.47 9.18 3.06
CA ILE A 7 -2.16 9.08 4.49
C ILE A 7 -1.99 10.47 5.11
N SER A 8 -2.43 10.61 6.35
CA SER A 8 -2.25 11.85 7.13
C SER A 8 -1.58 11.60 8.48
N GLY A 9 -0.92 10.45 8.63
CA GLY A 9 -0.32 9.99 9.89
C GLY A 9 0.87 9.06 9.68
N ARG A 10 1.24 8.30 10.71
CA ARG A 10 2.49 7.49 10.76
C ARG A 10 2.63 6.37 9.71
N GLY A 11 1.59 6.10 8.92
CA GLY A 11 1.68 5.14 7.80
C GLY A 11 1.77 3.66 8.18
N SER A 12 1.40 3.25 9.40
CA SER A 12 1.43 1.82 9.81
C SER A 12 0.53 0.95 8.92
N ASN A 13 -0.61 1.47 8.47
CA ASN A 13 -1.48 0.76 7.53
C ASN A 13 -0.87 0.69 6.11
N LEU A 14 -0.21 1.77 5.67
CA LEU A 14 0.54 1.75 4.42
C LEU A 14 1.63 0.66 4.45
N ARG A 15 2.33 0.51 5.59
CA ARG A 15 3.30 -0.55 5.77
C ARG A 15 2.68 -1.94 5.62
N SER A 16 1.54 -2.19 6.26
CA SER A 16 0.83 -3.47 6.13
C SER A 16 0.38 -3.76 4.70
N ILE A 17 -0.02 -2.73 3.94
CA ILE A 17 -0.40 -2.86 2.52
C ILE A 17 0.81 -3.20 1.67
N ILE A 18 1.95 -2.51 1.86
CA ILE A 18 3.21 -2.83 1.19
C ILE A 18 3.61 -4.30 1.46
N ASP A 19 3.56 -4.72 2.71
CA ASP A 19 3.90 -6.10 3.12
C ASP A 19 2.93 -7.15 2.53
N ALA A 20 1.69 -6.76 2.21
CA ALA A 20 0.72 -7.64 1.55
C ALA A 20 1.00 -7.76 0.05
N VAL A 21 1.34 -6.66 -0.62
CA VAL A 21 1.74 -6.63 -2.03
C VAL A 21 3.04 -7.42 -2.24
N GLN A 22 4.07 -7.18 -1.42
CA GLN A 22 5.36 -7.87 -1.53
C GLN A 22 5.30 -9.38 -1.29
N LYS A 23 4.28 -9.86 -0.56
CA LYS A 23 4.08 -11.28 -0.28
C LYS A 23 3.08 -11.93 -1.22
N ASP A 24 2.71 -11.26 -2.31
CA ASP A 24 1.69 -11.69 -3.27
C ASP A 24 0.33 -12.02 -2.64
N ARG A 25 0.06 -11.47 -1.45
CA ARG A 25 -1.23 -11.60 -0.75
C ARG A 25 -2.24 -10.54 -1.22
N LEU A 26 -1.76 -9.53 -1.93
CA LEU A 26 -2.56 -8.50 -2.58
C LEU A 26 -2.00 -8.27 -3.99
N ASN A 27 -2.77 -8.66 -5.01
CA ASN A 27 -2.39 -8.44 -6.42
C ASN A 27 -2.66 -6.98 -6.84
N ALA A 28 -1.86 -6.08 -6.28
CA ALA A 28 -1.93 -4.65 -6.56
C ALA A 28 -0.53 -4.06 -6.70
N GLU A 29 -0.46 -2.95 -7.42
CA GLU A 29 0.74 -2.12 -7.56
C GLU A 29 0.44 -0.78 -6.90
N ILE A 30 1.24 -0.37 -5.91
CA ILE A 30 1.11 0.94 -5.27
C ILE A 30 1.77 1.97 -6.18
N VAL A 31 0.97 2.83 -6.80
CA VAL A 31 1.44 3.79 -7.81
C VAL A 31 1.57 5.21 -7.27
N ALA A 32 0.93 5.51 -6.14
CA ALA A 32 1.01 6.82 -5.49
C ALA A 32 0.75 6.69 -3.99
N VAL A 33 1.50 7.48 -3.22
CA VAL A 33 1.22 7.75 -1.81
C VAL A 33 1.16 9.26 -1.64
N LEU A 34 0.07 9.75 -1.07
CA LEU A 34 -0.22 11.18 -0.89
C LEU A 34 -0.40 11.50 0.60
#